data_AF-A0A539CQI9-F1
#
_entry.id   AF-A0A539CQI9-F1
#
_cell.length_a   1.000
_cell.length_b   1.000
_cell.length_c   1.000
_cell.angle_alpha   90.00
_cell.angle_beta   90.00
_cell.angle_gamma   90.00
#
_symmetry.space_group_name_H-M   'P 1'
#
loop_
_entity.id
_entity.type
_entity.pdbx_description
1 polymer ?
#
loop_
_entity_poly.entity_id
_entity_poly.type
_entity_poly.pdbx_seq_one_letter_code
_entity_poly.pdbx_strand_id
1 'polypeptide(L)'
;MNQNIKRSIAQRGLPRRRKKAPERSLLPNVLPLRAAAVEPAWSKGKLILLPFTAESDKDSVVLALAFKLLREEIACLAADAALDAEINQRIIYCLWSVAGRIPAYVPAQDKLFYLAHLKEFLEAYAKIGSDIWPDFFVSRFAAVTDFFDRTIQQFPKWRHFVSDAEKDPLTCEEAAEIPVLAHVMVAALRESETRNFIDPAIPSALEVFQAPLLFQAPSQSESLRQEEQFGRPGEASKLLLANDLFASIDNVAKRTAEAALEIKNFGGPNGETGFKNEAFSSAGEDAGQAYIWMTRTLSKLVAGSPALALHSRFCWLKPILCRAGF
;
A
#
# COMPACT_ATOMS: atom_id res chain seq x y z
N MET A 1 -1.60 -66.64 63.35
CA MET A 1 -1.61 -66.33 61.90
C MET A 1 -2.25 -64.95 61.74
N ASN A 2 -1.43 -63.93 61.42
CA ASN A 2 -1.72 -62.57 60.90
C ASN A 2 -2.73 -61.65 61.65
N GLN A 3 -2.61 -60.33 61.80
CA GLN A 3 -1.62 -59.29 61.48
C GLN A 3 -2.12 -57.97 62.13
N ASN A 4 -1.23 -57.20 62.75
CA ASN A 4 -1.05 -55.73 62.66
C ASN A 4 -2.22 -54.72 62.77
N ILE A 5 -2.19 -53.95 63.87
CA ILE A 5 -1.94 -52.48 63.95
C ILE A 5 -2.07 -51.66 62.64
N LYS A 6 -2.95 -50.64 62.63
CA LYS A 6 -2.77 -49.28 62.04
C LYS A 6 -4.03 -48.43 62.30
N ARG A 7 -4.00 -47.50 63.27
CA ARG A 7 -3.61 -46.07 63.19
C ARG A 7 -4.49 -45.21 62.28
N SER A 8 -5.14 -44.25 62.92
CA SER A 8 -5.57 -42.96 62.40
C SER A 8 -4.44 -42.22 61.68
N ILE A 9 -4.76 -41.42 60.65
CA ILE A 9 -4.16 -40.10 60.36
C ILE A 9 -5.00 -39.41 59.27
N ALA A 10 -5.22 -38.13 59.53
CA ALA A 10 -5.94 -37.13 58.75
C ALA A 10 -5.66 -37.15 57.24
N GLN A 11 -6.74 -37.20 56.45
CA GLN A 11 -6.74 -36.66 55.10
C GLN A 11 -6.87 -35.13 55.18
N ARG A 12 -5.72 -34.45 55.30
CA ARG A 12 -5.59 -33.05 54.91
C ARG A 12 -5.85 -32.98 53.41
N GLY A 13 -6.95 -32.32 53.02
CA GLY A 13 -7.23 -31.98 51.63
C GLY A 13 -6.07 -31.17 51.05
N LEU A 14 -5.40 -31.73 50.05
CA LEU A 14 -4.44 -31.01 49.24
C LEU A 14 -5.19 -29.89 48.48
N PRO A 15 -4.66 -28.65 48.44
CA PRO A 15 -5.25 -27.60 47.65
C PRO A 15 -5.20 -28.01 46.17
N ARG A 16 -6.37 -28.13 45.54
CA ARG A 16 -6.49 -28.25 44.08
C ARG A 16 -5.70 -27.10 43.46
N ARG A 17 -4.55 -27.44 42.88
CA ARG A 17 -3.75 -26.57 42.01
C ARG A 17 -4.69 -26.18 40.85
N ARG A 18 -5.35 -25.03 40.96
CA ARG A 18 -6.05 -24.41 39.83
C ARG A 18 -5.00 -24.26 38.73
N LYS A 19 -5.13 -25.04 37.65
CA LYS A 19 -4.44 -24.74 36.39
C LYS A 19 -4.84 -23.30 36.06
N LYS A 20 -3.92 -22.35 36.22
CA LYS A 20 -4.07 -21.00 35.67
C LYS A 20 -4.39 -21.22 34.20
N ALA A 21 -5.55 -20.74 33.74
CA ALA A 21 -5.81 -20.60 32.33
C ALA A 21 -4.63 -19.82 31.73
N PRO A 22 -4.12 -20.20 30.54
CA PRO A 22 -3.06 -19.43 29.91
C PRO A 22 -3.57 -17.99 29.80
N GLU A 23 -2.88 -17.07 30.48
CA GLU A 23 -3.04 -15.64 30.26
C GLU A 23 -2.92 -15.45 28.75
N ARG A 24 -4.04 -15.14 28.08
CA ARG A 24 -4.01 -14.64 26.70
C ARG A 24 -3.00 -13.51 26.72
N SER A 25 -1.84 -13.72 26.11
CA SER A 25 -0.81 -12.69 26.01
C SER A 25 -1.48 -11.45 25.45
N LEU A 26 -1.57 -10.39 26.26
CA LEU A 26 -2.07 -9.07 25.89
C LEU A 26 -1.06 -8.39 24.95
N LEU A 27 -0.78 -9.06 23.83
CA LEU A 27 0.04 -8.50 22.76
C LEU A 27 -0.77 -7.36 22.14
N PRO A 28 -0.13 -6.22 21.85
CA PRO A 28 -0.78 -5.17 21.07
C PRO A 28 -1.27 -5.79 19.76
N ASN A 29 -2.57 -5.66 19.48
CA ASN A 29 -3.13 -6.16 18.24
C ASN A 29 -2.74 -5.20 17.11
N VAL A 30 -1.94 -5.66 16.14
CA VAL A 30 -1.68 -4.88 14.92
C VAL A 30 -2.96 -4.89 14.08
N LEU A 31 -3.37 -3.72 13.61
CA LEU A 31 -4.58 -3.60 12.79
C LEU A 31 -4.40 -4.34 11.46
N PRO A 32 -5.47 -4.94 10.89
CA PRO A 32 -5.39 -5.62 9.62
C PRO A 32 -4.95 -4.67 8.50
N LEU A 33 -4.33 -5.25 7.45
CA LEU A 33 -3.99 -4.52 6.24
C LEU A 33 -5.25 -3.98 5.54
N ARG A 34 -5.11 -2.85 4.85
CA ARG A 34 -6.14 -2.30 3.97
C ARG A 34 -5.75 -2.58 2.51
N ALA A 35 -6.74 -2.62 1.61
CA ALA A 35 -6.45 -2.73 0.18
C ALA A 35 -5.67 -1.49 -0.27
N ALA A 36 -4.56 -1.68 -0.97
CA ALA A 36 -3.69 -0.61 -1.46
C ALA A 36 -2.81 -1.12 -2.61
N ALA A 37 -2.10 -0.24 -3.31
CA ALA A 37 -1.12 -0.65 -4.31
C ALA A 37 0.00 -1.53 -3.72
N VAL A 38 0.46 -1.20 -2.51
CA VAL A 38 1.53 -1.94 -1.82
C VAL A 38 0.96 -2.69 -0.62
N GLU A 39 0.86 -4.01 -0.77
CA GLU A 39 0.51 -4.95 0.30
C GLU A 39 1.69 -5.92 0.51
N PRO A 40 2.67 -5.56 1.36
CA PRO A 40 3.86 -6.37 1.54
C PRO A 40 3.58 -7.59 2.42
N ALA A 41 4.40 -8.63 2.24
CA ALA A 41 4.36 -9.84 3.04
C ALA A 41 5.77 -10.26 3.45
N TRP A 42 5.90 -10.84 4.63
CA TRP A 42 7.15 -11.50 5.03
C TRP A 42 7.21 -12.89 4.39
N SER A 43 8.31 -13.18 3.70
CA SER A 43 8.59 -14.48 3.12
C SER A 43 10.09 -14.74 3.17
N LYS A 44 10.49 -15.87 3.76
CA LYS A 44 11.91 -16.27 3.89
C LYS A 44 12.80 -15.16 4.47
N GLY A 45 12.31 -14.49 5.51
CA GLY A 45 13.03 -13.40 6.20
C GLY A 45 13.13 -12.08 5.48
N LYS A 46 12.44 -11.95 4.34
CA LYS A 46 12.41 -10.71 3.57
C LYS A 46 11.00 -10.18 3.50
N LEU A 47 10.84 -8.88 3.71
CA LEU A 47 9.63 -8.15 3.38
C LEU A 47 9.62 -7.97 1.86
N ILE A 48 8.71 -8.67 1.20
CA ILE A 48 8.60 -8.70 -0.26
C ILE A 48 7.26 -8.15 -0.73
N LEU A 49 7.23 -7.68 -1.98
CA LEU A 49 5.99 -7.45 -2.70
C LEU A 49 5.68 -8.72 -3.48
N LEU A 50 4.56 -9.37 -3.19
CA LEU A 50 4.22 -10.64 -3.82
C LEU A 50 4.02 -10.43 -5.33
N PRO A 51 4.69 -11.21 -6.21
CA PRO A 51 4.63 -11.00 -7.66
C PRO A 51 3.37 -11.59 -8.30
N PHE A 52 2.35 -11.94 -7.50
CA PHE A 52 1.14 -12.58 -8.01
C PHE A 52 0.31 -11.60 -8.82
N THR A 53 -0.30 -12.12 -9.89
CA THR A 53 -1.32 -11.39 -10.64
C THR A 53 -2.46 -11.00 -9.71
N ALA A 54 -2.99 -9.79 -9.89
CA ALA A 54 -4.11 -9.33 -9.10
C ALA A 54 -5.31 -10.30 -9.28
N GLU A 55 -5.93 -10.67 -8.15
CA GLU A 55 -7.13 -11.50 -8.17
C GLU A 55 -8.28 -10.76 -8.86
N SER A 56 -9.08 -11.50 -9.63
CA SER A 56 -10.13 -10.95 -10.46
C SER A 56 -11.38 -11.83 -10.51
N ASP A 57 -12.53 -11.20 -10.73
CA ASP A 57 -13.82 -11.89 -10.88
C ASP A 57 -13.97 -12.59 -12.24
N LYS A 58 -13.03 -12.35 -13.16
CA LYS A 58 -13.01 -12.90 -14.51
C LYS A 58 -11.81 -13.80 -14.71
N ASP A 59 -11.94 -14.68 -15.70
CA ASP A 59 -10.86 -15.52 -16.19
C ASP A 59 -9.68 -14.68 -16.73
N SER A 60 -8.46 -15.15 -16.48
CA SER A 60 -7.23 -14.42 -16.82
C SER A 60 -7.02 -14.24 -18.32
N VAL A 61 -7.52 -15.17 -19.16
CA VAL A 61 -7.46 -15.05 -20.62
C VAL A 61 -8.39 -13.93 -21.10
N VAL A 62 -9.61 -13.87 -20.55
CA VAL A 62 -10.58 -12.82 -20.86
C VAL A 62 -10.03 -11.44 -20.47
N LEU A 63 -9.39 -11.33 -19.32
CA LEU A 63 -8.78 -10.07 -18.88
C LEU A 63 -7.55 -9.68 -19.69
N ALA A 64 -6.69 -10.63 -20.05
CA ALA A 64 -5.56 -10.35 -20.92
C ALA A 64 -6.03 -9.80 -22.28
N LEU A 65 -7.10 -10.36 -22.85
CA LEU A 65 -7.73 -9.84 -24.06
C LEU A 65 -8.31 -8.44 -23.83
N ALA A 66 -8.99 -8.20 -22.71
CA ALA A 66 -9.55 -6.89 -22.39
C ALA A 66 -8.46 -5.81 -22.28
N PHE A 67 -7.34 -6.08 -21.59
CA PHE A 67 -6.23 -5.13 -21.53
C PHE A 67 -5.55 -4.91 -22.89
N LYS A 68 -5.42 -5.97 -23.70
CA LYS A 68 -4.89 -5.85 -25.05
C LYS A 68 -5.76 -4.93 -25.91
N LEU A 69 -7.07 -5.16 -25.90
CA LEU A 69 -8.04 -4.31 -26.62
C LEU A 69 -8.03 -2.88 -26.08
N LEU A 70 -7.96 -2.69 -24.76
CA LEU A 70 -7.93 -1.36 -24.16
C LEU A 70 -6.68 -0.57 -24.59
N ARG A 71 -5.52 -1.24 -24.62
CA ARG A 71 -4.28 -0.66 -25.14
C ARG A 71 -4.45 -0.22 -26.60
N GLU A 72 -5.01 -1.08 -27.44
CA GLU A 72 -5.24 -0.79 -28.87
C GLU A 72 -6.21 0.38 -29.05
N GLU A 73 -7.32 0.41 -28.31
CA GLU A 73 -8.30 1.50 -28.40
C GLU A 73 -7.75 2.85 -27.94
N ILE A 74 -6.96 2.90 -26.86
CA ILE A 74 -6.31 4.14 -26.43
C ILE A 74 -5.26 4.61 -27.46
N ALA A 75 -4.51 3.68 -28.06
CA ALA A 75 -3.56 4.01 -29.11
C ALA A 75 -4.26 4.54 -30.38
N CYS A 76 -5.38 3.92 -30.78
CA CYS A 76 -6.22 4.42 -31.88
C CYS A 76 -6.79 5.81 -31.56
N LEU A 77 -7.28 6.02 -30.34
CA LEU A 77 -7.77 7.33 -29.90
C LEU A 77 -6.66 8.40 -29.96
N ALA A 78 -5.43 8.05 -29.61
CA ALA A 78 -4.27 8.95 -29.74
C ALA A 78 -3.93 9.27 -31.20
N ALA A 79 -4.06 8.27 -32.10
CA ALA A 79 -3.83 8.45 -33.53
C ALA A 79 -4.91 9.33 -34.16
N ASP A 80 -6.19 9.11 -33.84
CA ASP A 80 -7.30 9.94 -34.28
C ASP A 80 -7.13 11.39 -33.81
N ALA A 81 -6.76 11.56 -32.53
CA ALA A 81 -6.49 12.88 -31.96
C ALA A 81 -5.38 13.62 -32.72
N ALA A 82 -4.36 12.92 -33.20
CA ALA A 82 -3.25 13.51 -33.94
C ALA A 82 -3.62 14.00 -35.35
N LEU A 83 -4.78 13.60 -35.87
CA LEU A 83 -5.30 14.08 -37.16
C LEU A 83 -6.08 15.39 -37.01
N ASP A 84 -6.43 15.78 -35.79
CA ASP A 84 -7.21 16.98 -35.50
C ASP A 84 -6.33 18.09 -34.90
N ALA A 85 -6.36 19.28 -35.51
CA ALA A 85 -5.56 20.41 -35.07
C ALA A 85 -6.09 21.07 -33.78
N GLU A 86 -7.35 20.83 -33.42
CA GLU A 86 -7.99 21.39 -32.22
C GLU A 86 -7.61 20.60 -30.96
N ILE A 87 -7.11 19.38 -31.10
CA ILE A 87 -6.72 18.54 -29.97
C ILE A 87 -5.28 18.83 -29.54
N ASN A 88 -5.12 19.13 -28.25
CA ASN A 88 -3.83 19.48 -27.67
C ASN A 88 -2.82 18.31 -27.75
N GLN A 89 -1.61 18.57 -28.25
CA GLN A 89 -0.51 17.60 -28.34
C GLN A 89 -0.19 16.89 -27.01
N ARG A 90 -0.40 17.55 -25.87
CA ARG A 90 -0.19 16.94 -24.55
C ARG A 90 -1.16 15.79 -24.28
N ILE A 91 -2.40 15.89 -24.76
CA ILE A 91 -3.40 14.82 -24.62
C ILE A 91 -3.01 13.64 -25.50
N ILE A 92 -2.58 13.91 -26.74
CA ILE A 92 -2.07 12.88 -27.66
C ILE A 92 -0.91 12.12 -27.01
N TYR A 93 0.07 12.85 -26.45
CA TYR A 93 1.19 12.25 -25.72
C TYR A 93 0.74 11.46 -24.49
N CYS A 94 -0.22 11.99 -23.72
CA CYS A 94 -0.79 11.30 -22.57
C CYS A 94 -1.44 9.97 -22.97
N LEU A 95 -2.28 9.96 -24.01
CA LEU A 95 -2.92 8.76 -24.53
C LEU A 95 -1.87 7.74 -25.01
N TRP A 96 -0.86 8.16 -25.76
CA TRP A 96 0.26 7.28 -26.14
C TRP A 96 0.99 6.70 -24.94
N SER A 97 1.25 7.53 -23.92
CA SER A 97 1.91 7.10 -22.69
C SER A 97 1.08 6.07 -21.92
N VAL A 98 -0.23 6.29 -21.79
CA VAL A 98 -1.15 5.34 -21.12
C VAL A 98 -1.23 4.03 -21.89
N ALA A 99 -1.43 4.08 -23.22
CA ALA A 99 -1.45 2.89 -24.06
C ALA A 99 -0.16 2.06 -23.89
N GLY A 100 1.00 2.71 -23.93
CA GLY A 100 2.29 2.04 -23.74
C GLY A 100 2.46 1.37 -22.36
N ARG A 101 1.74 1.81 -21.34
CA ARG A 101 1.83 1.32 -19.96
C ARG A 101 0.85 0.21 -19.63
N ILE A 102 -0.30 0.11 -20.32
CA ILE A 102 -1.25 -0.99 -20.13
C ILE A 102 -0.55 -2.29 -20.53
N PRO A 103 -0.45 -3.32 -19.69
CA PRO A 103 0.24 -4.59 -20.02
C PRO A 103 -0.55 -5.44 -21.02
N ALA A 104 0.13 -6.39 -21.66
CA ALA A 104 -0.50 -7.39 -22.53
C ALA A 104 -1.06 -8.61 -21.75
N TYR A 105 -0.88 -8.63 -20.44
CA TYR A 105 -1.25 -9.70 -19.52
C TYR A 105 -1.85 -9.10 -18.25
N VAL A 106 -2.51 -9.91 -17.42
CA VAL A 106 -3.09 -9.46 -16.15
C VAL A 106 -1.99 -8.87 -15.25
N PRO A 107 -2.08 -7.59 -14.85
CA PRO A 107 -1.05 -6.95 -14.04
C PRO A 107 -0.94 -7.55 -12.63
N ALA A 108 0.23 -7.39 -12.03
CA ALA A 108 0.37 -7.45 -10.58
C ALA A 108 -0.38 -6.27 -9.92
N GLN A 109 -0.63 -6.36 -8.62
CA GLN A 109 -1.48 -5.41 -7.90
C GLN A 109 -1.00 -3.95 -7.96
N ASP A 110 0.28 -3.72 -7.74
CA ASP A 110 0.90 -2.38 -7.82
C ASP A 110 0.68 -1.76 -9.20
N LYS A 111 0.88 -2.55 -10.26
CA LYS A 111 0.64 -2.11 -11.64
C LYS A 111 -0.84 -1.87 -11.91
N LEU A 112 -1.73 -2.70 -11.37
CA LEU A 112 -3.18 -2.53 -11.49
C LEU A 112 -3.61 -1.19 -10.88
N PHE A 113 -3.21 -0.93 -9.64
CA PHE A 113 -3.58 0.32 -8.95
C PHE A 113 -3.02 1.53 -9.69
N TYR A 114 -1.79 1.44 -10.21
CA TYR A 114 -1.22 2.49 -11.04
C TYR A 114 -2.07 2.77 -12.30
N LEU A 115 -2.51 1.72 -13.01
CA LEU A 115 -3.42 1.87 -14.17
C LEU A 115 -4.77 2.45 -13.76
N ALA A 116 -5.32 2.04 -12.62
CA ALA A 116 -6.57 2.55 -12.10
C ALA A 116 -6.49 4.07 -11.82
N HIS A 117 -5.38 4.54 -11.22
CA HIS A 117 -5.16 5.97 -11.10
C HIS A 117 -5.01 6.65 -12.46
N LEU A 118 -4.29 6.06 -13.43
CA LEU A 118 -4.18 6.62 -14.79
C LEU A 118 -5.54 6.90 -15.45
N LYS A 119 -6.54 6.05 -15.22
CA LYS A 119 -7.92 6.28 -15.68
C LYS A 119 -8.51 7.57 -15.07
N GLU A 120 -8.30 7.82 -13.78
CA GLU A 120 -8.76 9.06 -13.13
C GLU A 120 -8.10 10.31 -13.73
N PHE A 121 -6.83 10.22 -14.16
CA PHE A 121 -6.19 11.31 -14.89
C PHE A 121 -6.85 11.53 -16.26
N LEU A 122 -7.16 10.47 -17.00
CA LEU A 122 -7.85 10.57 -18.30
C LEU A 122 -9.23 11.22 -18.17
N GLU A 123 -10.00 10.86 -17.13
CA GLU A 123 -11.30 11.48 -16.87
C GLU A 123 -11.20 12.97 -16.55
N ALA A 124 -10.15 13.38 -15.82
CA ALA A 124 -9.89 14.80 -15.58
C ALA A 124 -9.60 15.55 -16.90
N TYR A 125 -8.87 14.94 -17.83
CA TYR A 125 -8.64 15.54 -19.15
C TYR A 125 -9.91 15.69 -19.98
N ALA A 126 -10.80 14.69 -19.97
CA ALA A 126 -12.07 14.75 -20.68
C ALA A 126 -12.87 16.01 -20.31
N LYS A 127 -12.92 16.33 -19.01
CA LYS A 127 -13.66 17.49 -18.49
C LYS A 127 -13.09 18.84 -18.91
N ILE A 128 -11.80 18.91 -19.27
CA ILE A 128 -11.13 20.17 -19.62
C ILE A 128 -11.33 20.50 -21.10
N GLY A 129 -11.34 19.49 -21.96
CA GLY A 129 -11.38 19.70 -23.41
C GLY A 129 -12.65 19.26 -24.12
N SER A 130 -13.62 18.63 -23.43
CA SER A 130 -14.88 18.16 -24.06
C SER A 130 -15.62 19.25 -24.83
N ASP A 131 -15.54 20.50 -24.35
CA ASP A 131 -16.29 21.61 -24.92
C ASP A 131 -15.68 22.17 -26.21
N ILE A 132 -14.44 21.79 -26.53
CA ILE A 132 -13.68 22.26 -27.69
C ILE A 132 -13.28 21.12 -28.64
N TRP A 133 -13.52 19.87 -28.28
CA TRP A 133 -13.20 18.74 -29.14
C TRP A 133 -14.36 18.40 -30.06
N PRO A 134 -14.09 17.80 -31.24
CA PRO A 134 -15.14 17.27 -32.09
C PRO A 134 -16.01 16.23 -31.35
N ASP A 135 -17.33 16.28 -31.54
CA ASP A 135 -18.30 15.38 -30.89
C ASP A 135 -17.95 13.90 -31.02
N PHE A 136 -17.41 13.51 -32.19
CA PHE A 136 -16.96 12.14 -32.43
C PHE A 136 -15.80 11.74 -31.50
N PHE A 137 -14.83 12.63 -31.29
CA PHE A 137 -13.71 12.37 -30.40
C PHE A 137 -14.17 12.30 -28.95
N VAL A 138 -15.03 13.22 -28.51
CA VAL A 138 -15.62 13.21 -27.16
C VAL A 138 -16.35 11.88 -26.91
N SER A 139 -17.19 11.45 -27.86
CA SER A 139 -17.93 10.20 -27.77
C SER A 139 -17.01 8.98 -27.70
N ARG A 140 -15.96 8.95 -28.53
CA ARG A 140 -14.99 7.84 -28.53
C ARG A 140 -14.15 7.83 -27.25
N PHE A 141 -13.71 8.99 -26.77
CA PHE A 141 -12.98 9.13 -25.51
C PHE A 141 -13.79 8.60 -24.33
N ALA A 142 -15.08 8.97 -24.25
CA ALA A 142 -15.99 8.47 -23.22
C ALA A 142 -16.12 6.95 -23.27
N ALA A 143 -16.36 6.39 -24.47
CA ALA A 143 -16.49 4.93 -24.65
C ALA A 143 -15.23 4.16 -24.24
N VAL A 144 -14.04 4.68 -24.56
CA VAL A 144 -12.75 4.08 -24.17
C VAL A 144 -12.54 4.17 -22.66
N THR A 145 -12.90 5.29 -22.05
CA THR A 145 -12.81 5.49 -20.60
C THR A 145 -13.77 4.56 -19.84
N ASP A 146 -15.01 4.39 -20.32
CA ASP A 146 -15.97 3.43 -19.78
C ASP A 146 -15.48 1.97 -19.93
N PHE A 147 -14.77 1.66 -21.02
CA PHE A 147 -14.15 0.34 -21.18
C PHE A 147 -12.97 0.13 -20.22
N PHE A 148 -12.18 1.18 -19.99
CA PHE A 148 -11.13 1.18 -18.97
C PHE A 148 -11.73 0.90 -17.60
N ASP A 149 -12.72 1.70 -17.17
CA ASP A 149 -13.36 1.53 -15.86
C ASP A 149 -13.90 0.12 -15.69
N ARG A 150 -14.72 -0.38 -16.63
CA ARG A 150 -15.26 -1.74 -16.57
C ARG A 150 -14.18 -2.82 -16.45
N THR A 151 -13.03 -2.63 -17.09
CA THR A 151 -11.89 -3.56 -16.99
C THR A 151 -11.27 -3.53 -15.59
N ILE A 152 -11.08 -2.34 -15.01
CA ILE A 152 -10.53 -2.16 -13.66
C ILE A 152 -11.52 -2.61 -12.57
N GLN A 153 -12.82 -2.43 -12.78
CA GLN A 153 -13.86 -2.89 -11.85
C GLN A 153 -13.93 -4.42 -11.71
N GLN A 154 -13.27 -5.19 -12.59
CA GLN A 154 -13.18 -6.65 -12.45
C GLN A 154 -12.26 -7.09 -11.29
N PHE A 155 -11.55 -6.16 -10.65
CA PHE A 155 -10.60 -6.45 -9.58
C PHE A 155 -11.18 -6.07 -8.21
N PRO A 156 -11.51 -7.05 -7.34
CA PRO A 156 -12.12 -6.79 -6.03
C PRO A 156 -11.30 -5.87 -5.13
N LYS A 157 -9.96 -5.98 -5.15
CA LYS A 157 -9.10 -5.15 -4.31
C LYS A 157 -9.18 -3.67 -4.65
N TRP A 158 -9.28 -3.32 -5.93
CA TRP A 158 -9.50 -1.93 -6.34
C TRP A 158 -10.83 -1.40 -5.81
N ARG A 159 -11.92 -2.18 -5.96
CA ARG A 159 -13.24 -1.82 -5.45
C ARG A 159 -13.26 -1.63 -3.94
N HIS A 160 -12.60 -2.53 -3.20
CA HIS A 160 -12.47 -2.40 -1.75
C HIS A 160 -11.68 -1.15 -1.37
N PHE A 161 -10.58 -0.88 -2.06
CA PHE A 161 -9.79 0.33 -1.85
C PHE A 161 -10.63 1.60 -2.05
N VAL A 162 -11.34 1.72 -3.18
CA VAL A 162 -12.20 2.89 -3.46
C VAL A 162 -13.27 3.03 -2.37
N SER A 163 -13.93 1.94 -1.99
CA SER A 163 -14.94 1.96 -0.93
C SER A 163 -14.38 2.35 0.44
N ASP A 164 -13.15 1.94 0.76
CA ASP A 164 -12.49 2.30 2.02
C ASP A 164 -12.05 3.77 2.02
N ALA A 165 -11.55 4.27 0.88
CA ALA A 165 -11.19 5.68 0.70
C ALA A 165 -12.40 6.62 0.80
N GLU A 166 -13.60 6.16 0.41
CA GLU A 166 -14.84 6.90 0.59
C GLU A 166 -15.33 6.93 2.05
N LYS A 167 -15.12 5.84 2.80
CA LYS A 167 -15.57 5.72 4.21
C LYS A 167 -14.66 6.47 5.19
N ASP A 168 -13.37 6.50 4.91
CA ASP A 168 -12.34 7.08 5.77
C ASP A 168 -11.41 8.00 4.96
N PRO A 169 -11.95 9.07 4.34
CA PRO A 169 -11.17 9.93 3.44
C PRO A 169 -10.12 10.72 4.19
N LEU A 170 -8.95 10.89 3.57
CA LEU A 170 -7.99 11.91 4.00
C LEU A 170 -8.55 13.32 3.80
N THR A 171 -8.27 14.22 4.73
CA THR A 171 -8.48 15.66 4.50
C THR A 171 -7.43 16.20 3.52
N CYS A 172 -7.67 17.38 2.95
CA CYS A 172 -6.69 18.04 2.08
C CYS A 172 -5.37 18.32 2.81
N GLU A 173 -5.42 18.67 4.10
CA GLU A 173 -4.22 18.86 4.93
C GLU A 173 -3.47 17.54 5.12
N GLU A 174 -4.17 16.45 5.46
CA GLU A 174 -3.57 15.13 5.59
C GLU A 174 -2.93 14.68 4.27
N ALA A 175 -3.64 14.83 3.15
CA ALA A 175 -3.17 14.46 1.82
C ALA A 175 -1.92 15.24 1.39
N ALA A 176 -1.79 16.51 1.80
CA ALA A 176 -0.61 17.33 1.51
C ALA A 176 0.66 16.86 2.25
N GLU A 177 0.52 16.15 3.37
CA GLU A 177 1.64 15.59 4.14
C GLU A 177 2.12 14.23 3.63
N ILE A 178 1.27 13.49 2.91
CA ILE A 178 1.56 12.14 2.41
C ILE A 178 2.87 12.04 1.61
N PRO A 179 3.22 12.97 0.70
CA PRO A 179 4.48 12.89 -0.02
C PRO A 179 5.70 12.99 0.90
N VAL A 180 5.64 13.78 1.98
CA VAL A 180 6.75 13.89 2.94
C VAL A 180 6.88 12.57 3.71
N LEU A 181 5.76 12.00 4.15
CA LEU A 181 5.74 10.71 4.84
C LEU A 181 6.29 9.57 3.96
N ALA A 182 5.90 9.54 2.68
CA ALA A 182 6.40 8.58 1.69
C ALA A 182 7.93 8.68 1.54
N HIS A 183 8.47 9.90 1.48
CA HIS A 183 9.91 10.13 1.42
C HIS A 183 10.64 9.54 2.64
N VAL A 184 10.13 9.78 3.85
CA VAL A 184 10.70 9.22 5.09
C VAL A 184 10.69 7.70 5.07
N MET A 185 9.58 7.08 4.65
CA MET A 185 9.45 5.62 4.56
C MET A 185 10.43 5.05 3.52
N VAL A 186 10.46 5.60 2.31
CA VAL A 186 11.36 5.16 1.23
C VAL A 186 12.82 5.26 1.64
N ALA A 187 13.22 6.38 2.26
CA ALA A 187 14.58 6.57 2.75
C ALA A 187 14.96 5.49 3.78
N ALA A 188 14.07 5.20 4.73
CA ALA A 188 14.30 4.17 5.75
C ALA A 188 14.41 2.76 5.15
N LEU A 189 13.56 2.43 4.16
CA LEU A 189 13.58 1.13 3.47
C LEU A 189 14.84 0.92 2.62
N ARG A 190 15.55 2.00 2.24
CA ARG A 190 16.78 1.96 1.43
C ARG A 190 18.08 2.06 2.24
N GLU A 191 18.00 2.16 3.57
CA GLU A 191 19.19 2.17 4.42
C GLU A 191 20.05 0.92 4.16
N SER A 192 21.38 1.03 4.26
CA SER A 192 22.27 -0.06 3.86
C SER A 192 22.05 -1.36 4.64
N GLU A 193 21.62 -1.24 5.89
CA GLU A 193 21.34 -2.36 6.79
C GLU A 193 20.07 -3.16 6.42
N THR A 194 19.16 -2.60 5.60
CA THR A 194 17.90 -3.25 5.22
C THR A 194 17.99 -4.12 3.98
N ARG A 195 19.06 -4.00 3.21
CA ARG A 195 19.22 -4.62 1.88
C ARG A 195 18.96 -6.13 1.87
N ASN A 196 19.24 -6.80 2.98
CA ASN A 196 19.10 -8.25 3.12
C ASN A 196 17.65 -8.69 3.42
N PHE A 197 16.83 -7.82 4.01
CA PHE A 197 15.49 -8.19 4.47
C PHE A 197 14.37 -7.29 3.92
N ILE A 198 14.66 -6.31 3.06
CA ILE A 198 13.65 -5.53 2.32
C ILE A 198 13.83 -5.75 0.82
N ASP A 199 12.74 -6.03 0.12
CA ASP A 199 12.70 -6.09 -1.33
C ASP A 199 12.75 -4.68 -1.93
N PRO A 200 13.72 -4.37 -2.82
CA PRO A 200 13.77 -3.07 -3.49
C PRO A 200 12.50 -2.72 -4.29
N ALA A 201 11.67 -3.71 -4.67
CA ALA A 201 10.38 -3.45 -5.30
C ALA A 201 9.44 -2.61 -4.41
N ILE A 202 9.51 -2.73 -3.08
CA ILE A 202 8.66 -1.98 -2.16
C ILE A 202 8.94 -0.47 -2.20
N PRO A 203 10.17 0.03 -1.92
CA PRO A 203 10.45 1.45 -1.99
C PRO A 203 10.28 1.99 -3.43
N SER A 204 10.61 1.20 -4.46
CA SER A 204 10.38 1.60 -5.86
C SER A 204 8.89 1.79 -6.17
N ALA A 205 8.01 0.92 -5.68
CA ALA A 205 6.57 1.09 -5.85
C ALA A 205 6.10 2.38 -5.16
N LEU A 206 6.47 2.60 -3.90
CA LEU A 206 6.07 3.83 -3.17
C LEU A 206 6.48 5.12 -3.91
N GLU A 207 7.68 5.17 -4.50
CA GLU A 207 8.15 6.31 -5.30
C GLU A 207 7.28 6.56 -6.54
N VAL A 208 6.85 5.50 -7.23
CA VAL A 208 5.97 5.60 -8.41
C VAL A 208 4.64 6.29 -8.06
N PHE A 209 4.05 5.95 -6.90
CA PHE A 209 2.81 6.57 -6.43
C PHE A 209 3.02 7.96 -5.81
N GLN A 210 4.21 8.23 -5.29
CA GLN A 210 4.57 9.55 -4.75
C GLN A 210 4.80 10.58 -5.87
N ALA A 211 5.39 10.19 -6.99
CA ALA A 211 5.83 11.12 -8.03
C ALA A 211 4.72 12.07 -8.55
N PRO A 212 3.48 11.61 -8.83
CA PRO A 212 2.42 12.52 -9.29
C PRO A 212 1.96 13.52 -8.24
N LEU A 213 2.15 13.23 -6.94
CA LEU A 213 1.77 14.12 -5.83
C LEU A 213 2.81 15.22 -5.56
N LEU A 214 4.06 15.01 -5.97
CA LEU A 214 5.15 15.99 -5.80
C LEU A 214 5.12 17.13 -6.82
N PHE A 215 4.29 17.04 -7.87
CA PHE A 215 4.08 18.13 -8.82
C PHE A 215 3.28 19.27 -8.14
N GLN A 216 3.99 20.10 -7.37
CA GLN A 216 3.47 21.35 -6.84
C GLN A 216 3.39 22.42 -7.94
N ALA A 217 2.38 23.29 -7.83
CA ALA A 217 2.18 24.41 -8.74
C ALA A 217 3.39 25.36 -8.71
N PRO A 218 3.88 25.87 -9.86
CA PRO A 218 4.81 26.97 -9.83
C PRO A 218 4.15 28.17 -9.17
N SER A 219 4.89 28.77 -8.26
CA SER A 219 4.57 29.98 -7.54
C SER A 219 4.23 31.12 -8.52
N GLN A 220 3.00 31.62 -8.41
CA GLN A 220 2.59 33.00 -8.75
C GLN A 220 3.08 33.63 -10.07
N SER A 221 2.74 33.03 -11.21
CA SER A 221 2.61 33.81 -12.46
C SER A 221 1.22 33.56 -13.06
N GLU A 222 0.33 34.54 -12.89
CA GLU A 222 -1.11 34.43 -13.17
C GLU A 222 -1.50 34.35 -14.65
N SER A 223 -0.55 34.51 -15.58
CA SER A 223 -0.82 34.55 -17.02
C SER A 223 -0.67 33.21 -17.77
N LEU A 224 -0.15 32.15 -17.13
CA LEU A 224 0.03 30.81 -17.75
C LEU A 224 -1.00 29.76 -17.27
N ARG A 225 -2.10 30.22 -16.65
CA ARG A 225 -3.01 29.36 -15.87
C ARG A 225 -3.83 28.34 -16.68
N GLN A 226 -4.04 28.53 -17.97
CA GLN A 226 -4.82 27.56 -18.78
C GLN A 226 -3.93 26.52 -19.48
N GLU A 227 -2.74 26.89 -19.93
CA GLU A 227 -1.87 25.97 -20.68
C GLU A 227 -1.16 24.95 -19.78
N GLU A 228 -0.86 25.25 -18.50
CA GLU A 228 -0.19 24.32 -17.58
C GLU A 228 -1.14 23.40 -16.77
N GLN A 229 -2.46 23.59 -16.84
CA GLN A 229 -3.42 22.68 -16.21
C GLN A 229 -3.54 21.34 -16.94
N PHE A 230 -3.22 21.31 -18.24
CA PHE A 230 -3.17 20.12 -19.08
C PHE A 230 -1.97 19.24 -18.66
N GLY A 231 -2.15 18.42 -17.63
CA GLY A 231 -1.06 17.67 -17.00
C GLY A 231 -1.35 17.22 -15.58
N ARG A 232 -2.24 17.92 -14.88
CA ARG A 232 -2.41 17.70 -13.43
C ARG A 232 -3.60 16.80 -13.14
N PRO A 233 -3.46 15.85 -12.21
CA PRO A 233 -4.62 15.17 -11.66
C PRO A 233 -5.56 16.21 -11.07
N GLY A 234 -6.85 16.05 -11.31
CA GLY A 234 -7.86 16.82 -10.59
C GLY A 234 -7.73 16.60 -9.07
N GLU A 235 -8.32 17.47 -8.26
CA GLU A 235 -8.21 17.37 -6.80
C GLU A 235 -8.71 16.01 -6.28
N ALA A 236 -9.80 15.50 -6.83
CA ALA A 236 -10.33 14.17 -6.50
C ALA A 236 -9.32 13.05 -6.79
N SER A 237 -8.68 13.07 -7.97
CA SER A 237 -7.67 12.07 -8.35
C SER A 237 -6.42 12.16 -7.47
N LYS A 238 -6.00 13.39 -7.07
CA LYS A 238 -4.91 13.59 -6.11
C LYS A 238 -5.24 13.01 -4.74
N LEU A 239 -6.45 13.26 -4.24
CA LEU A 239 -6.90 12.73 -2.96
C LEU A 239 -6.95 11.20 -2.99
N LEU A 240 -7.49 10.59 -4.06
CA LEU A 240 -7.52 9.14 -4.19
C LEU A 240 -6.10 8.54 -4.22
N LEU A 241 -5.18 9.16 -4.98
CA LEU A 241 -3.78 8.75 -5.01
C LEU A 241 -3.07 8.91 -3.66
N ALA A 242 -3.36 10.00 -2.93
CA ALA A 242 -2.84 10.20 -1.58
C ALA A 242 -3.38 9.15 -0.59
N ASN A 243 -4.65 8.77 -0.69
CA ASN A 243 -5.24 7.69 0.10
C ASN A 243 -4.53 6.35 -0.17
N ASP A 244 -4.23 6.04 -1.44
CA ASP A 244 -3.53 4.82 -1.81
C ASP A 244 -2.09 4.79 -1.27
N LEU A 245 -1.35 5.89 -1.45
CA LEU A 245 0.01 5.99 -0.94
C LEU A 245 0.04 5.93 0.59
N PHE A 246 -0.93 6.55 1.27
CA PHE A 246 -1.08 6.43 2.71
C PHE A 246 -1.35 4.99 3.15
N ALA A 247 -2.35 4.32 2.55
CA ALA A 247 -2.69 2.93 2.88
C ALA A 247 -1.51 1.97 2.62
N SER A 248 -0.75 2.21 1.56
CA SER A 248 0.48 1.50 1.22
C SER A 248 1.58 1.68 2.30
N ILE A 249 1.79 2.91 2.79
CA ILE A 249 2.73 3.20 3.88
C ILE A 249 2.28 2.54 5.18
N ASP A 250 1.00 2.64 5.52
CA ASP A 250 0.40 2.05 6.71
C ASP A 250 0.53 0.52 6.68
N ASN A 251 0.33 -0.12 5.53
CA ASN A 251 0.55 -1.56 5.35
C ASN A 251 2.01 -1.97 5.59
N VAL A 252 2.98 -1.20 5.06
CA VAL A 252 4.42 -1.43 5.35
C VAL A 252 4.69 -1.27 6.85
N ALA A 253 4.14 -0.24 7.50
CA ALA A 253 4.32 -0.01 8.93
C ALA A 253 3.72 -1.15 9.78
N LYS A 254 2.54 -1.65 9.43
CA LYS A 254 1.90 -2.81 10.08
C LYS A 254 2.76 -4.05 9.99
N ARG A 255 3.24 -4.42 8.80
CA ARG A 255 4.14 -5.57 8.65
C ARG A 255 5.45 -5.42 9.40
N THR A 256 5.99 -4.20 9.45
CA THR A 256 7.19 -3.88 10.21
C THR A 256 6.95 -4.06 11.72
N ALA A 257 5.80 -3.59 12.21
CA ALA A 257 5.41 -3.69 13.62
C ALA A 257 5.12 -5.14 14.04
N GLU A 258 4.46 -5.94 13.20
CA GLU A 258 4.23 -7.37 13.41
C GLU A 258 5.55 -8.12 13.62
N ALA A 259 6.52 -7.94 12.72
CA ALA A 259 7.81 -8.60 12.82
C ALA A 259 8.61 -8.14 14.06
N ALA A 260 8.57 -6.84 14.39
CA ALA A 260 9.23 -6.33 15.58
C ALA A 260 8.64 -6.94 16.88
N LEU A 261 7.31 -7.08 16.95
CA LEU A 261 6.63 -7.73 18.07
C LEU A 261 7.00 -9.22 18.16
N GLU A 262 7.09 -9.92 17.03
CA GLU A 262 7.49 -11.32 17.00
C GLU A 262 8.93 -11.51 17.51
N ILE A 263 9.90 -10.76 16.97
CA ILE A 263 11.30 -10.83 17.43
C ILE A 263 11.40 -10.59 18.95
N LYS A 264 10.66 -9.59 19.45
CA LYS A 264 10.65 -9.24 20.87
C LYS A 264 10.07 -10.34 21.76
N ASN A 265 8.96 -10.97 21.35
CA ASN A 265 8.28 -11.97 22.18
C ASN A 265 9.04 -13.29 22.26
N PHE A 266 9.84 -13.60 21.25
CA PHE A 266 10.46 -14.91 21.10
C PHE A 266 12.00 -14.91 21.16
N GLY A 267 12.60 -13.77 21.47
CA GLY A 267 14.02 -13.61 21.81
C GLY A 267 14.47 -14.28 23.14
N GLY A 268 13.63 -15.13 23.75
CA GLY A 268 14.02 -15.97 24.89
C GLY A 268 14.59 -17.34 24.46
N PRO A 269 15.44 -17.99 25.29
CA PRO A 269 16.22 -19.18 24.90
C PRO A 269 15.41 -20.40 24.46
N ASN A 270 14.11 -20.47 24.75
CA ASN A 270 13.25 -21.64 24.46
C ASN A 270 11.99 -21.31 23.61
N GLY A 271 11.92 -20.13 22.98
CA GLY A 271 10.78 -19.77 22.13
C GLY A 271 10.87 -20.44 20.75
N GLU A 272 10.02 -21.45 20.50
CA GLU A 272 9.67 -21.92 19.16
C GLU A 272 8.85 -20.82 18.45
N THR A 273 9.35 -20.28 17.34
CA THR A 273 8.66 -19.29 16.51
C THR A 273 8.34 -19.83 15.13
N GLY A 274 7.25 -19.31 14.56
CA GLY A 274 7.01 -19.35 13.12
C GLY A 274 8.11 -18.62 12.33
N PHE A 275 8.66 -17.51 12.85
CA PHE A 275 9.80 -16.79 12.24
C PHE A 275 11.17 -17.51 12.28
N LYS A 276 11.50 -18.32 13.31
CA LYS A 276 12.87 -18.87 13.46
C LYS A 276 13.24 -19.91 12.41
N ASN A 277 12.28 -20.53 11.73
CA ASN A 277 12.62 -21.62 10.83
C ASN A 277 13.14 -21.16 9.46
N GLU A 278 12.94 -19.90 9.07
CA GLU A 278 13.39 -19.45 7.73
C GLU A 278 13.97 -18.04 7.64
N ALA A 279 13.64 -17.13 8.57
CA ALA A 279 13.94 -15.71 8.38
C ALA A 279 15.31 -15.26 8.87
N PHE A 280 15.76 -15.80 10.01
CA PHE A 280 16.98 -15.39 10.71
C PHE A 280 17.71 -16.58 11.32
N SER A 281 17.49 -17.77 10.78
CA SER A 281 17.97 -19.05 11.31
C SER A 281 19.50 -19.17 11.34
N SER A 282 20.23 -18.22 10.72
CA SER A 282 21.69 -18.24 10.61
C SER A 282 22.46 -17.23 11.47
N ALA A 283 21.85 -16.26 12.15
CA ALA A 283 22.62 -15.34 13.01
C ALA A 283 21.74 -14.59 14.02
N GLY A 284 22.04 -14.71 15.31
CA GLY A 284 21.42 -13.89 16.36
C GLY A 284 21.71 -12.39 16.22
N GLU A 285 22.78 -12.02 15.52
CA GLU A 285 23.15 -10.62 15.25
C GLU A 285 22.21 -9.94 14.25
N ASP A 286 21.74 -10.65 13.22
CA ASP A 286 20.89 -10.09 12.16
C ASP A 286 19.48 -9.75 12.66
N ALA A 287 18.91 -10.56 13.56
CA ALA A 287 17.59 -10.32 14.14
C ALA A 287 17.59 -9.09 15.10
N GLY A 288 18.67 -8.89 15.85
CA GLY A 288 18.84 -7.72 16.72
C GLY A 288 18.92 -6.43 15.90
N GLN A 289 19.73 -6.43 14.83
CA GLN A 289 19.84 -5.28 13.92
C GLN A 289 18.51 -4.99 13.23
N ALA A 290 17.80 -6.01 12.76
CA ALA A 290 16.48 -5.86 12.15
C ALA A 290 15.48 -5.24 13.14
N TYR A 291 15.42 -5.69 14.39
CA TYR A 291 14.54 -5.10 15.41
C TYR A 291 14.86 -3.62 15.70
N ILE A 292 16.14 -3.27 15.81
CA ILE A 292 16.59 -1.87 16.01
C ILE A 292 16.15 -1.02 14.83
N TRP A 293 16.36 -1.49 13.60
CA TRP A 293 15.91 -0.79 12.40
C TRP A 293 14.39 -0.62 12.36
N MET A 294 13.62 -1.68 12.65
CA MET A 294 12.15 -1.66 12.65
C MET A 294 11.62 -0.62 13.63
N THR A 295 12.09 -0.67 14.89
CA THR A 295 11.66 0.26 15.94
C THR A 295 12.07 1.70 15.65
N ARG A 296 13.27 1.92 15.12
CA ARG A 296 13.73 3.24 14.65
C ARG A 296 12.86 3.78 13.51
N THR A 297 12.55 2.95 12.52
CA THR A 297 11.73 3.33 11.36
C THR A 297 10.30 3.69 11.78
N LEU A 298 9.68 2.86 12.61
CA LEU A 298 8.35 3.14 13.16
C LEU A 298 8.34 4.42 14.01
N SER A 299 9.39 4.67 14.79
CA SER A 299 9.55 5.92 15.55
C SER A 299 9.69 7.13 14.63
N LYS A 300 10.47 7.02 13.54
CA LYS A 300 10.59 8.06 12.51
C LYS A 300 9.25 8.37 11.84
N LEU A 301 8.38 7.38 11.61
CA LEU A 301 7.05 7.63 11.05
C LEU A 301 6.15 8.39 12.02
N VAL A 302 6.17 8.04 13.31
CA VAL A 302 5.37 8.73 14.34
C VAL A 302 5.87 10.16 14.59
N ALA A 303 7.19 10.37 14.56
CA ALA A 303 7.82 11.67 14.82
C ALA A 303 7.94 12.56 13.57
N GLY A 304 8.02 11.95 12.38
CA GLY A 304 8.27 12.61 11.10
C GLY A 304 7.01 13.13 10.40
N SER A 305 5.83 12.96 10.99
CA SER A 305 4.59 13.66 10.59
C SER A 305 4.78 15.14 10.93
N PRO A 306 5.12 16.02 9.96
CA PRO A 306 5.57 17.39 10.23
C PRO A 306 4.44 18.24 10.83
N ALA A 307 3.19 17.87 10.54
CA ALA A 307 2.02 18.40 11.22
C ALA A 307 1.24 17.29 11.94
N LEU A 308 0.43 17.71 12.92
CA LEU A 308 -0.36 16.83 13.77
C LEU A 308 -1.47 16.08 13.01
N ALA A 309 -1.70 16.37 11.72
CA ALA A 309 -2.84 15.86 10.97
C ALA A 309 -2.79 14.32 10.85
N LEU A 310 -1.65 13.77 10.41
CA LEU A 310 -1.47 12.32 10.28
C LEU A 310 -1.08 11.63 11.59
N HIS A 311 -0.75 12.38 12.65
CA HIS A 311 -0.33 11.79 13.93
C HIS A 311 -1.41 10.87 14.53
N SER A 312 -2.68 11.25 14.39
CA SER A 312 -3.81 10.44 14.87
C SER A 312 -3.87 9.07 14.19
N ARG A 313 -3.51 9.00 12.89
CA ARG A 313 -3.53 7.79 12.06
C ARG A 313 -2.51 6.74 12.51
N PHE A 314 -1.41 7.17 13.14
CA PHE A 314 -0.35 6.28 13.65
C PHE A 314 -0.38 6.06 15.16
N CYS A 315 -1.40 6.53 15.89
CA CYS A 315 -1.49 6.34 17.34
C CYS A 315 -1.48 4.87 17.77
N TRP A 316 -1.90 3.94 16.90
CA TRP A 316 -1.85 2.50 17.14
C TRP A 316 -0.43 1.95 17.33
N LEU A 317 0.61 2.67 16.88
CA LEU A 317 2.02 2.29 17.11
C LEU A 317 2.50 2.60 18.54
N LYS A 318 1.86 3.52 19.27
CA LYS A 318 2.33 3.96 20.60
C LYS A 318 2.51 2.80 21.59
N PRO A 319 1.56 1.86 21.77
CA PRO A 319 1.73 0.73 22.68
C PRO A 319 2.88 -0.21 22.29
N ILE A 320 3.22 -0.27 21.01
CA ILE A 320 4.31 -1.09 20.46
C ILE A 320 5.66 -0.45 20.80
N LEU A 321 5.78 0.87 20.55
CA LEU A 321 6.98 1.65 20.80
C LEU A 321 7.25 1.89 22.30
N CYS A 322 6.24 2.22 23.11
CA CYS A 322 6.42 2.47 24.54
C CYS A 322 6.88 1.23 25.33
N ARG A 323 6.54 0.02 24.85
CA ARG A 323 7.04 -1.21 25.46
C ARG A 323 8.48 -1.51 25.04
N ALA A 324 9.01 -0.89 23.99
CA ALA A 324 10.32 -1.21 23.41
C ALA A 324 11.50 -0.78 24.29
N GLY A 325 11.29 0.03 25.33
CA GLY A 325 12.34 0.37 26.30
C GLY A 325 13.53 1.06 25.67
N PHE A 326 13.28 2.24 25.09
CA PHE A 326 14.30 3.26 24.90
C PHE A 326 14.13 4.32 25.98
#